data_AF-A0A923ASE1-F1
#
_entry.id   AF-A0A923ASE1-F1
#
_cell.length_a   1.000
_cell.length_b   1.000
_cell.length_c   1.000
_cell.angle_alpha   90.00
_cell.angle_beta   90.00
_cell.angle_gamma   90.00
#
_symmetry.space_group_name_H-M   'P 1'
#
loop_
_entity.id
_entity.type
_entity.pdbx_description
1 polymer ?
#
loop_
_entity_poly.entity_id
_entity_poly.type
_entity_poly.pdbx_seq_one_letter_code
_entity_poly.pdbx_strand_id
1 'polypeptide(L)'
;MLFAVAAAALLPGAALHAAPAGAVACHYTYGGETRTLLARPTASPYAVKGVEVGSYFRFRVVLQDAPADLASLKVYTYAERGEGPVLIHQASYPYPFPSPGAAGAPYGFSGLHFVYEPARDGELQYWCERAEGGA
;
A
#
# COMPACT_ATOMS: atom_id res chain seq x y z
N MET A 1 -33.42 -53.64 -3.62
CA MET A 1 -32.20 -53.02 -3.03
C MET A 1 -31.80 -51.86 -3.94
N LEU A 2 -32.14 -50.62 -3.57
CA LEU A 2 -31.77 -49.41 -4.30
C LEU A 2 -30.45 -48.89 -3.72
N PHE A 3 -29.41 -48.75 -4.54
CA PHE A 3 -28.17 -48.08 -4.16
C PHE A 3 -28.27 -46.59 -4.48
N ALA A 4 -28.24 -45.75 -3.45
CA ALA A 4 -28.16 -44.31 -3.58
C ALA A 4 -26.71 -43.90 -3.89
N VAL A 5 -26.50 -43.26 -5.04
CA VAL A 5 -25.20 -42.68 -5.41
C VAL A 5 -25.17 -41.25 -4.86
N ALA A 6 -24.35 -41.00 -3.84
CA ALA A 6 -24.12 -39.68 -3.29
C ALA A 6 -23.08 -38.94 -4.15
N ALA A 7 -23.50 -37.90 -4.87
CA ALA A 7 -22.61 -37.01 -5.61
C ALA A 7 -21.92 -36.04 -4.65
N ALA A 8 -20.61 -36.23 -4.42
CA ALA A 8 -19.79 -35.32 -3.64
C ALA A 8 -19.46 -34.07 -4.47
N ALA A 9 -20.01 -32.92 -4.07
CA ALA A 9 -19.69 -31.63 -4.68
C ALA A 9 -18.29 -31.18 -4.22
N LEU A 10 -17.34 -31.17 -5.15
CA LEU A 10 -16.00 -30.58 -4.96
C LEU A 10 -16.11 -29.04 -5.02
N LEU A 11 -16.07 -28.39 -3.87
CA LEU A 11 -15.91 -26.94 -3.77
C LEU A 11 -14.44 -26.57 -4.09
N PRO A 12 -14.15 -25.74 -5.10
CA PRO A 12 -12.80 -25.27 -5.35
C PRO A 12 -12.36 -24.37 -4.18
N GLY A 13 -11.31 -24.82 -3.46
CA GLY A 13 -10.72 -24.06 -2.36
C GLY A 13 -10.14 -22.74 -2.86
N ALA A 14 -10.63 -21.63 -2.32
CA ALA A 14 -10.03 -20.32 -2.53
C ALA A 14 -8.62 -20.31 -1.92
N ALA A 15 -7.59 -20.27 -2.76
CA ALA A 15 -6.22 -20.11 -2.32
C ALA A 15 -6.04 -18.70 -1.73
N LEU A 16 -5.97 -18.59 -0.39
CA LEU A 16 -5.52 -17.38 0.28
C LEU A 16 -4.05 -17.16 -0.11
N HIS A 17 -3.80 -16.17 -0.98
CA HIS A 17 -2.44 -15.75 -1.32
C HIS A 17 -1.90 -14.93 -0.15
N ALA A 18 -1.04 -15.55 0.66
CA ALA A 18 -0.30 -14.83 1.70
C ALA A 18 0.52 -13.69 1.06
N ALA A 19 0.55 -12.53 1.71
CA ALA A 19 1.42 -11.44 1.27
C ALA A 19 2.89 -11.90 1.36
N PRO A 20 3.77 -11.47 0.43
CA PRO A 20 5.18 -11.81 0.52
C PRO A 20 5.77 -11.20 1.80
N ALA A 21 6.71 -11.93 2.42
CA ALA A 21 7.35 -11.52 3.65
C ALA A 21 7.94 -10.10 3.53
N GLY A 22 7.65 -9.25 4.51
CA GLY A 22 8.12 -7.86 4.55
C GLY A 22 7.34 -6.87 3.70
N ALA A 23 6.27 -7.27 3.00
CA ALA A 23 5.43 -6.33 2.26
C ALA A 23 4.71 -5.32 3.17
N VAL A 24 4.36 -4.17 2.58
CA VAL A 24 3.63 -3.08 3.22
C VAL A 24 2.34 -2.83 2.46
N ALA A 25 1.22 -2.79 3.18
CA ALA A 25 -0.06 -2.35 2.64
C ALA A 25 -0.22 -0.85 2.93
N CYS A 26 -0.39 -0.04 1.88
CA CYS A 26 -0.70 1.37 2.00
C CYS A 26 -2.13 1.62 1.53
N HIS A 27 -2.98 2.07 2.44
CA HIS A 27 -4.37 2.42 2.20
C HIS A 27 -4.45 3.89 1.83
N TYR A 28 -5.16 4.21 0.76
CA TYR A 28 -5.35 5.58 0.31
C TYR A 28 -6.82 5.84 0.00
N THR A 29 -7.32 6.99 0.41
CA THR A 29 -8.71 7.41 0.22
C THR A 29 -8.76 8.69 -0.61
N TYR A 30 -9.54 8.66 -1.68
CA TYR A 30 -9.78 9.80 -2.55
C TYR A 30 -11.24 9.82 -3.00
N GLY A 31 -11.92 10.96 -2.89
CA GLY A 31 -13.34 11.07 -3.28
C GLY A 31 -14.28 10.13 -2.50
N GLY A 32 -13.90 9.73 -1.28
CA GLY A 32 -14.65 8.78 -0.46
C GLY A 32 -14.39 7.30 -0.77
N GLU A 33 -13.61 6.97 -1.80
CA GLU A 33 -13.22 5.60 -2.11
C GLU A 33 -11.85 5.26 -1.51
N THR A 34 -11.78 4.18 -0.73
CA THR A 34 -10.54 3.66 -0.17
C THR A 34 -10.03 2.47 -0.97
N ARG A 35 -8.74 2.49 -1.30
CA ARG A 35 -8.03 1.42 -1.99
C ARG A 35 -6.74 1.08 -1.26
N THR A 36 -6.22 -0.13 -1.50
CA THR A 36 -4.95 -0.59 -0.93
C THR A 36 -3.93 -0.80 -2.04
N LEU A 37 -2.74 -0.23 -1.87
CA LEU A 37 -1.56 -0.50 -2.68
C LEU A 37 -0.58 -1.36 -1.88
N LEU A 38 -0.29 -2.56 -2.37
CA LEU A 38 0.67 -3.47 -1.76
C LEU A 38 2.08 -3.20 -2.30
N ALA A 39 2.95 -2.63 -1.47
CA ALA A 39 4.35 -2.42 -1.79
C ALA A 39 5.17 -3.67 -1.41
N ARG A 40 5.91 -4.20 -2.39
CA ARG A 40 6.86 -5.31 -2.20
C ARG A 40 8.29 -4.76 -2.18
N PRO A 41 9.22 -5.40 -1.46
CA PRO A 41 10.62 -5.03 -1.53
C PRO A 41 11.14 -5.00 -2.97
N THR A 42 11.92 -3.97 -3.31
CA THR A 42 12.53 -3.82 -4.63
C THR A 42 14.02 -3.56 -4.52
N ALA A 43 14.78 -4.16 -5.45
CA ALA A 43 16.19 -3.82 -5.68
C ALA A 43 16.36 -2.63 -6.65
N SER A 44 15.27 -2.17 -7.30
CA SER A 44 15.30 -1.04 -8.23
C SER A 44 14.23 0.00 -7.85
N PRO A 45 14.52 0.90 -6.90
CA PRO A 45 13.59 1.94 -6.44
C PRO A 45 13.02 2.78 -7.58
N TYR A 46 13.87 3.16 -8.55
CA TYR A 46 13.50 4.02 -9.67
C TYR A 46 12.60 3.33 -10.71
N ALA A 47 12.57 2.00 -10.75
CA ALA A 47 11.69 1.25 -11.64
C ALA A 47 10.23 1.21 -11.12
N VAL A 48 10.01 1.43 -9.82
CA VAL A 48 8.68 1.41 -9.21
C VAL A 48 7.86 2.60 -9.72
N LYS A 49 6.77 2.30 -10.43
CA LYS A 49 5.82 3.29 -10.95
C LYS A 49 4.84 3.74 -9.86
N GLY A 50 4.40 4.99 -9.96
CA GLY A 50 3.23 5.45 -9.22
C GLY A 50 1.93 4.99 -9.88
N VAL A 51 0.88 4.91 -9.09
CA VAL A 51 -0.50 4.72 -9.57
C VAL A 51 -1.20 6.07 -9.68
N GLU A 52 -2.06 6.20 -10.67
CA GLU A 52 -2.93 7.37 -10.78
C GLU A 52 -4.09 7.25 -9.79
N VAL A 53 -4.39 8.34 -9.09
CA VAL A 53 -5.47 8.42 -8.12
C VAL A 53 -6.38 9.58 -8.51
N GLY A 54 -7.53 9.23 -9.10
CA GLY A 54 -8.36 10.20 -9.80
C GLY A 54 -7.58 10.90 -10.92
N SER A 55 -7.96 12.14 -11.22
CA SER A 55 -7.32 12.95 -12.27
C SER A 55 -6.20 13.85 -11.75
N TYR A 56 -5.99 13.93 -10.44
CA TYR A 56 -5.21 15.00 -9.82
C TYR A 56 -4.03 14.50 -9.00
N PHE A 57 -3.99 13.22 -8.64
CA PHE A 57 -2.92 12.67 -7.83
C PHE A 57 -2.23 11.52 -8.54
N ARG A 58 -0.93 11.38 -8.27
CA ARG A 58 -0.19 10.14 -8.47
C ARG A 58 0.45 9.72 -7.16
N PHE A 59 0.21 8.47 -6.77
CA PHE A 59 0.65 7.91 -5.51
C PHE A 59 1.70 6.83 -5.78
N ARG A 60 2.90 6.96 -5.20
CA ARG A 60 4.03 6.05 -5.44
C ARG A 60 4.59 5.60 -4.10
N VAL A 61 4.60 4.29 -3.88
CA VAL A 61 5.15 3.68 -2.67
C VAL A 61 6.31 2.78 -3.06
N VAL A 62 7.48 3.05 -2.48
CA VAL A 62 8.72 2.33 -2.77
C VAL A 62 9.22 1.71 -1.49
N LEU A 63 9.30 0.38 -1.46
CA LEU A 63 9.84 -0.36 -0.33
C LEU A 63 11.21 -0.91 -0.72
N GLN A 64 12.24 -0.51 0.01
CA GLN A 64 13.57 -1.08 -0.09
C GLN A 64 13.93 -1.68 1.28
N ASP A 65 14.36 -2.93 1.32
CA ASP A 65 14.78 -3.65 2.53
C ASP A 65 16.29 -3.87 2.60
N ALA A 66 17.02 -3.59 1.52
CA ALA A 66 18.48 -3.64 1.46
C ALA A 66 19.06 -2.61 0.46
N PRO A 67 20.31 -2.14 0.65
CA PRO A 67 21.15 -2.36 1.83
C PRO A 67 20.60 -1.65 3.07
N ALA A 68 21.04 -2.07 4.26
CA ALA A 68 20.45 -1.65 5.54
C ALA A 68 20.50 -0.13 5.81
N ASP A 69 21.53 0.55 5.30
CA ASP A 69 21.69 2.01 5.38
C ASP A 69 20.68 2.79 4.52
N LEU A 70 20.09 2.13 3.52
CA LEU A 70 19.10 2.70 2.60
C LEU A 70 17.69 2.12 2.78
N ALA A 71 17.57 1.07 3.60
CA ALA A 71 16.34 0.32 3.80
C ALA A 71 15.23 1.21 4.39
N SER A 72 14.17 1.43 3.62
CA SER A 72 13.07 2.31 3.97
C SER A 72 11.82 2.06 3.13
N LEU A 73 10.67 2.45 3.66
CA LEU A 73 9.49 2.76 2.86
C LEU A 73 9.52 4.25 2.51
N LYS A 74 9.43 4.59 1.23
CA LYS A 74 9.23 5.96 0.76
C LYS A 74 7.87 6.08 0.09
N VAL A 75 7.04 6.98 0.61
CA VAL A 75 5.73 7.30 0.05
C VAL A 75 5.82 8.67 -0.58
N TYR A 76 5.42 8.77 -1.83
CA TYR A 76 5.39 10.00 -2.61
C TYR A 76 3.98 10.27 -3.11
N THR A 77 3.53 11.50 -2.95
CA THR A 77 2.29 11.99 -3.55
C THR A 77 2.63 13.15 -4.47
N TYR A 78 2.19 13.04 -5.72
CA TYR A 78 2.36 14.05 -6.75
C TYR A 78 1.00 14.66 -7.09
N ALA A 79 0.99 15.96 -7.40
CA ALA A 79 -0.09 16.60 -8.14
C ALA A 79 0.13 16.40 -9.64
N GLU A 80 -0.87 15.88 -10.35
CA GLU A 80 -0.83 15.82 -11.81
C GLU A 80 -1.14 17.21 -12.41
N ARG A 81 -0.25 17.69 -13.27
CA ARG A 81 -0.39 18.96 -14.00
C ARG A 81 -0.13 18.73 -15.48
N GLY A 82 -0.56 19.68 -16.32
CA GLY A 82 -0.35 19.59 -17.78
C GLY A 82 1.13 19.50 -18.17
N GLU A 83 2.02 20.10 -17.39
CA GLU A 83 3.48 20.06 -17.59
C GLU A 83 4.14 18.78 -17.01
N GLY A 84 3.38 17.97 -16.27
CA GLY A 84 3.84 16.75 -15.62
C GLY A 84 3.55 16.69 -14.12
N PRO A 85 3.87 15.56 -13.47
CA PRO A 85 3.67 15.36 -12.04
C PRO A 85 4.61 16.25 -11.21
N VAL A 86 4.06 16.97 -10.23
CA VAL A 86 4.81 17.78 -9.26
C VAL A 86 4.73 17.12 -7.89
N LEU A 87 5.88 16.86 -7.24
CA LEU A 87 5.90 16.30 -5.90
C LEU A 87 5.33 17.30 -4.90
N ILE A 88 4.28 16.90 -4.17
CA ILE A 88 3.61 17.74 -3.16
C ILE A 88 3.72 17.17 -1.75
N HIS A 89 4.06 15.89 -1.60
CA HIS A 89 4.32 15.28 -0.31
C HIS A 89 5.27 14.09 -0.43
N GLN A 90 6.14 13.93 0.56
CA GLN A 90 7.00 12.75 0.70
C GLN A 90 7.14 12.38 2.18
N ALA A 91 6.92 11.10 2.50
CA ALA A 91 7.24 10.52 3.80
C ALA A 91 8.25 9.38 3.65
N SER A 92 9.15 9.24 4.63
CA SER A 92 10.18 8.19 4.66
C SER A 92 10.14 7.50 6.01
N TYR A 93 10.01 6.18 6.01
CA TYR A 93 9.97 5.35 7.22
C TYR A 93 11.14 4.37 7.17
N PRO A 94 12.09 4.42 8.11
CA PRO A 94 13.21 3.49 8.13
C PRO A 94 12.72 2.06 8.37
N TYR A 95 13.37 1.11 7.69
CA TYR A 95 13.16 -0.31 7.93
C TYR A 95 14.15 -0.81 9.01
N PRO A 96 13.77 -1.72 9.93
CA PRO A 96 12.46 -2.38 10.06
C PRO A 96 11.40 -1.47 10.68
N PHE A 97 10.14 -1.67 10.24
CA PHE A 97 9.03 -0.89 10.79
C PHE A 97 8.70 -1.33 12.22
N PRO A 98 8.29 -0.39 13.10
CA PRO A 98 7.86 -0.72 14.45
C PRO A 98 6.81 -1.84 14.47
N SER A 99 6.94 -2.80 15.40
CA SER A 99 5.92 -3.84 15.58
C SER A 99 4.61 -3.23 16.08
N PRO A 100 3.44 -3.72 15.59
CA PRO A 100 2.16 -3.38 16.21
C PRO A 100 2.16 -3.97 17.62
N GLY A 101 2.28 -3.14 18.65
CA GLY A 101 2.42 -3.64 20.02
C GLY A 101 2.69 -2.60 21.11
N ALA A 102 3.05 -1.36 20.76
CA ALA A 102 3.17 -0.27 21.75
C ALA A 102 1.94 0.65 21.83
N ALA A 103 1.06 0.65 20.83
CA ALA A 103 -0.19 1.39 20.86
C ALA A 103 -1.17 0.77 19.87
N GLY A 104 -2.39 0.47 20.31
CA GLY A 104 -3.54 0.23 19.44
C GLY A 104 -3.98 1.50 18.69
N ALA A 105 -3.02 2.23 18.13
CA ALA A 105 -3.26 3.42 17.34
C ALA A 105 -3.84 3.00 15.99
N PRO A 106 -4.95 3.61 15.55
CA PRO A 106 -5.42 3.41 14.19
C PRO A 106 -4.33 3.87 13.20
N TYR A 107 -4.37 3.34 11.97
CA TYR A 107 -3.54 3.80 10.84
C TYR A 107 -2.07 3.34 10.81
N GLY A 108 -1.78 2.16 11.37
CA GLY A 108 -0.49 1.49 11.18
C GLY A 108 0.73 2.25 11.69
N PHE A 109 1.92 1.94 11.17
CA PHE A 109 3.15 2.60 11.64
C PHE A 109 3.35 3.99 11.06
N SER A 110 2.65 4.35 9.97
CA SER A 110 2.82 5.64 9.32
C SER A 110 2.00 6.76 9.97
N GLY A 111 0.94 6.41 10.71
CA GLY A 111 -0.17 7.31 11.02
C GLY A 111 -0.98 7.70 9.79
N LEU A 112 -2.07 8.45 9.99
CA LEU A 112 -2.89 9.00 8.91
C LEU A 112 -2.30 10.32 8.38
N HIS A 113 -2.14 10.41 7.07
CA HIS A 113 -1.69 11.60 6.35
C HIS A 113 -2.84 12.17 5.54
N PHE A 114 -2.89 13.50 5.45
CA PHE A 114 -3.77 14.26 4.57
C PHE A 114 -2.90 15.07 3.61
N VAL A 115 -3.08 14.88 2.31
CA VAL A 115 -2.31 15.57 1.27
C VAL A 115 -3.28 16.33 0.37
N TYR A 116 -3.07 17.63 0.25
CA TYR A 116 -3.95 18.53 -0.50
C TYR A 116 -3.31 18.92 -1.83
N GLU A 117 -4.05 18.79 -2.94
CA GLU A 117 -3.66 19.30 -4.25
C GLU A 117 -4.03 20.78 -4.35
N PRO A 118 -3.04 21.70 -4.46
CA PRO A 118 -3.30 23.13 -4.28
C PRO A 118 -4.17 23.81 -5.34
N ALA A 119 -4.31 23.25 -6.55
CA ALA A 119 -5.00 23.94 -7.65
C ALA A 119 -6.50 23.61 -7.76
N ARG A 120 -6.93 22.46 -7.22
CA ARG A 120 -8.30 21.95 -7.40
C ARG A 120 -8.93 21.44 -6.11
N ASP A 121 -8.34 21.81 -4.97
CA ASP A 121 -8.79 21.44 -3.63
C ASP A 121 -9.01 19.93 -3.44
N GLY A 122 -8.22 19.11 -4.16
CA GLY A 122 -8.26 17.66 -4.03
C GLY A 122 -7.64 17.24 -2.69
N GLU A 123 -8.22 16.25 -2.02
CA GLU A 123 -7.66 15.65 -0.81
C GLU A 123 -7.38 14.16 -1.03
N LEU A 124 -6.15 13.75 -0.78
CA LEU A 124 -5.74 12.35 -0.68
C LEU A 124 -5.38 12.05 0.78
N GLN A 125 -6.08 11.10 1.39
CA GLN A 125 -5.69 10.54 2.68
C GLN A 125 -4.88 9.27 2.46
N TYR A 126 -3.86 9.00 3.26
CA TYR A 126 -3.20 7.70 3.23
C TYR A 126 -2.60 7.28 4.57
N TRP A 127 -2.42 5.98 4.74
CA TRP A 127 -1.64 5.37 5.82
C TRP A 127 -1.10 4.00 5.38
N CYS A 128 -0.10 3.48 6.08
CA CYS A 128 0.59 2.25 5.75
C CYS A 128 0.84 1.38 6.98
N GLU A 129 0.75 0.07 6.76
CA GLU A 129 0.99 -0.97 7.75
C GLU A 129 1.74 -2.16 7.15
N ARG A 130 2.28 -3.01 8.01
CA ARG A 130 2.86 -4.29 7.58
C ARG A 130 1.74 -5.14 7.00
N ALA A 131 1.93 -5.70 5.81
CA ALA A 131 0.94 -6.61 5.25
C ALA A 131 0.89 -7.90 6.10
N GLU A 132 -0.29 -8.44 6.36
CA GLU A 132 -0.45 -9.71 7.04
C GLU A 132 0.09 -10.85 6.15
N GLY A 133 1.08 -11.60 6.65
CA GLY A 133 1.72 -12.70 5.90
C GLY A 133 3.24 -12.87 6.02
N GLY A 134 3.90 -12.39 7.07
CA GLY A 134 5.34 -12.64 7.23
C GLY A 134 5.89 -12.33 8.62
N ALA A 135 5.91 -13.36 9.46
CA ALA A 135 6.87 -13.54 10.55
C ALA A 135 7.60 -14.86 10.30
#